data_AF-A0A9C8H984-F1
#
_entry.id   AF-A0A9C8H984-F1
#
_cell.length_a   1.000
_cell.length_b   1.000
_cell.length_c   1.000
_cell.angle_alpha   90.00
_cell.angle_beta   90.00
_cell.angle_gamma   90.00
#
_symmetry.space_group_name_H-M   'P 1'
#
loop_
_entity.id
_entity.type
_entity.pdbx_description
1 polymer ?
#
loop_
_entity_poly.entity_id
_entity_poly.type
_entity_poly.pdbx_seq_one_letter_code
_entity_poly.pdbx_strand_id
1 'polypeptide(L)'
;MASGMVERFNGRIEEVLQSHHFRSGEELETTLHRYVRLYNQQFPQSALGSKPPLLAMQDWHKLKPELFRKKPYYLPGCDIAEGKCDYPGWNT
;
A
#
# COMPACT_ATOMS: atom_id res chain seq x y z
N MET A 1 14.25 11.51 -4.51
CA MET A 1 13.72 11.61 -3.14
C MET A 1 12.60 10.57 -2.99
N ALA A 2 12.94 9.29 -2.83
CA ALA A 2 11.98 8.17 -2.80
C ALA A 2 12.42 7.01 -1.89
N SER A 3 13.74 6.87 -1.68
CA SER A 3 14.34 5.79 -0.89
C SER A 3 13.82 5.75 0.55
N GLY A 4 13.71 6.90 1.23
CA GLY A 4 13.33 6.93 2.65
C GLY A 4 11.89 6.53 2.98
N MET A 5 10.93 6.66 2.05
CA MET A 5 9.55 6.19 2.28
C MET A 5 9.42 4.69 2.10
N VAL A 6 10.14 4.14 1.11
CA VAL A 6 10.19 2.70 0.83
C VAL A 6 10.95 1.98 1.93
N GLU A 7 12.09 2.52 2.37
CA GLU A 7 12.86 1.97 3.50
C GLU A 7 12.04 1.91 4.80
N ARG A 8 11.28 2.96 5.11
CA ARG A 8 10.38 2.98 6.29
C ARG A 8 9.16 2.07 6.17
N PHE A 9 8.70 1.83 4.94
CA PHE A 9 7.67 0.82 4.69
C PHE A 9 8.25 -0.58 4.95
N ASN A 10 9.39 -0.88 4.32
CA ASN A 10 10.07 -2.16 4.44
C ASN A 10 10.45 -2.48 5.89
N GLY A 11 11.02 -1.52 6.63
CA GLY A 11 11.39 -1.74 8.04
C GLY A 11 10.19 -2.00 8.95
N ARG A 12 9.04 -1.34 8.72
CA ARG A 12 7.83 -1.59 9.53
C ARG A 12 7.18 -2.93 9.22
N ILE A 13 7.16 -3.36 7.97
CA ILE A 13 6.62 -4.69 7.66
C ILE A 13 7.58 -5.79 8.12
N GLU A 14 8.89 -5.57 8.06
CA GLU A 14 9.88 -6.46 8.68
C GLU A 14 9.63 -6.64 10.19
N GLU A 15 9.37 -5.55 10.93
CA GLU A 15 9.02 -5.63 12.35
C GLU A 15 7.74 -6.45 12.60
N VAL A 16 6.71 -6.28 11.77
CA VAL A 16 5.46 -7.08 11.85
C VAL A 16 5.75 -8.56 11.58
N LEU A 17 6.61 -8.87 10.60
CA LEU A 17 6.97 -10.23 10.26
C LEU A 17 7.85 -10.90 11.33
N GLN A 18 8.71 -10.14 12.01
CA GLN A 18 9.57 -10.65 13.09
C GLN A 18 8.82 -10.84 14.41
N SER A 19 7.81 -10.00 14.68
CA SER A 19 7.06 -10.03 15.94
C SER A 19 5.92 -11.06 15.98
N HIS A 20 5.49 -11.58 14.83
CA HIS A 20 4.36 -12.50 14.73
C HIS A 20 4.76 -13.84 14.10
N HIS A 21 4.40 -14.95 14.76
CA HIS A 21 4.58 -16.29 14.20
C HIS A 21 3.33 -16.72 13.44
N PHE A 22 3.43 -16.82 12.11
CA PHE A 22 2.35 -17.27 11.24
C PHE A 22 2.20 -18.79 11.24
N ARG A 23 0.97 -19.28 11.33
CA ARG A 23 0.66 -20.72 11.31
C ARG A 23 0.47 -21.26 9.90
N SER A 24 0.21 -20.39 8.93
CA SER A 24 0.02 -20.73 7.52
C SER A 24 0.43 -19.59 6.60
N GLY A 25 0.61 -19.90 5.31
CA GLY A 25 0.84 -18.90 4.26
C GLY A 25 -0.36 -17.97 4.06
N GLU A 26 -1.59 -18.47 4.25
CA GLU A 26 -2.82 -17.67 4.16
C GLU A 26 -2.89 -16.58 5.24
N GLU A 27 -2.45 -16.90 6.46
CA GLU A 27 -2.40 -15.93 7.57
C GLU A 27 -1.39 -14.82 7.27
N LEU A 28 -0.23 -15.19 6.70
CA LEU A 28 0.79 -14.25 6.25
C LEU A 28 0.25 -13.34 5.15
N GLU A 29 -0.35 -13.91 4.11
CA GLU A 29 -0.93 -13.17 2.98
C GLU A 29 -2.01 -12.18 3.45
N THR A 30 -2.94 -12.64 4.29
CA THR A 30 -3.99 -11.79 4.88
C THR A 30 -3.38 -10.63 5.68
N THR A 31 -2.32 -10.90 6.43
CA THR A 31 -1.62 -9.88 7.24
C THR A 31 -0.91 -8.86 6.37
N LEU A 32 -0.24 -9.29 5.30
CA LEU A 32 0.39 -8.39 4.33
C LEU A 32 -0.65 -7.51 3.61
N HIS A 33 -1.76 -8.09 3.16
CA HIS A 33 -2.84 -7.32 2.54
C HIS A 33 -3.44 -6.29 3.49
N ARG A 34 -3.67 -6.69 4.74
CA ARG A 34 -4.15 -5.78 5.79
C ARG A 34 -3.15 -4.66 6.03
N TYR A 35 -1.87 -4.96 6.09
CA TYR A 35 -0.82 -3.96 6.29
C TYR A 35 -0.76 -2.95 5.14
N VAL A 36 -0.73 -3.40 3.88
CA VAL A 36 -0.73 -2.51 2.70
C VAL A 36 -1.95 -1.58 2.72
N ARG A 37 -3.13 -2.12 3.05
CA ARG A 37 -4.35 -1.31 3.16
C ARG A 37 -4.23 -0.25 4.26
N LEU A 38 -3.83 -0.65 5.47
CA LEU A 38 -3.69 0.26 6.61
C LEU A 38 -2.66 1.35 6.33
N TYR A 39 -1.50 0.98 5.81
CA TYR A 39 -0.44 1.91 5.44
C TYR A 39 -0.94 2.96 4.44
N ASN A 40 -1.59 2.52 3.36
CA ASN A 40 -1.98 3.41 2.26
C ASN A 40 -3.18 4.31 2.60
N GLN A 41 -4.11 3.82 3.44
CA GLN A 41 -5.40 4.49 3.63
C GLN A 41 -5.58 5.11 5.02
N GLN A 42 -4.99 4.53 6.07
CA GLN A 42 -5.37 4.84 7.45
C GLN A 42 -4.21 5.37 8.29
N PHE A 43 -2.98 4.89 8.07
CA PHE A 43 -1.85 5.28 8.90
C PHE A 43 -1.24 6.61 8.46
N PRO A 44 -1.29 7.65 9.30
CA PRO A 44 -0.70 8.94 9.00
C PRO A 44 0.83 8.82 8.95
N GLN A 45 1.44 9.47 7.96
CA GLN A 45 2.88 9.51 7.80
C GLN A 45 3.37 10.92 8.12
N SER A 46 4.26 11.06 9.10
CA SER A 46 4.81 12.37 9.48
C SER A 46 5.48 13.07 8.30
N ALA A 47 6.15 12.32 7.42
CA ALA A 47 6.74 12.83 6.18
C ALA A 47 5.72 13.41 5.19
N LEU A 48 4.44 13.04 5.31
CA LEU A 48 3.33 13.54 4.49
C LEU A 48 2.46 14.54 5.26
N GLY A 49 2.99 15.16 6.31
CA GLY A 49 2.24 16.07 7.16
C GLY A 49 1.14 15.36 7.96
N SER A 50 1.44 14.16 8.47
CA SER A 50 0.52 13.32 9.23
C SER A 50 -0.73 12.92 8.44
N LYS A 51 -0.57 12.70 7.13
CA LYS A 51 -1.62 12.17 6.24
C LYS A 51 -1.27 10.75 5.78
N PRO A 52 -2.28 9.90 5.52
CA PRO A 52 -2.03 8.65 4.83
C PRO A 52 -1.63 8.93 3.35
N PRO A 53 -0.82 8.05 2.73
CA PRO A 53 -0.34 8.22 1.36
C PRO A 53 -1.42 8.52 0.32
N LEU A 54 -2.55 7.81 0.37
CA LEU A 54 -3.63 8.01 -0.59
C LEU A 54 -4.21 9.43 -0.52
N LEU A 55 -4.39 9.96 0.70
CA LEU A 55 -4.92 11.31 0.89
C LEU A 55 -3.92 12.36 0.39
N ALA A 56 -2.63 12.18 0.69
CA ALA A 56 -1.58 13.08 0.20
C ALA A 56 -1.53 13.10 -1.34
N MET A 57 -1.64 11.93 -1.99
CA MET A 57 -1.69 11.83 -3.45
C MET A 57 -2.95 12.49 -4.03
N GLN A 58 -4.12 12.33 -3.40
CA GLN A 58 -5.34 13.00 -3.84
C GLN A 58 -5.24 14.53 -3.74
N ASP A 59 -4.67 15.03 -2.65
CA ASP A 59 -4.44 16.47 -2.47
C ASP A 59 -3.47 17.02 -3.51
N TRP A 60 -2.35 16.33 -3.76
CA TRP A 60 -1.40 16.72 -4.81
C TRP A 60 -2.00 16.68 -6.20
N HIS A 61 -2.82 15.67 -6.51
CA HIS A 61 -3.51 15.58 -7.80
C HIS A 61 -4.51 16.73 -8.00
N LYS A 62 -5.18 17.22 -6.94
CA LYS A 62 -6.03 18.41 -7.04
C LYS A 62 -5.23 19.67 -7.38
N LEU A 63 -4.03 19.79 -6.81
CA LEU A 63 -3.17 20.97 -7.00
C LEU A 63 -2.50 20.98 -8.38
N LYS A 64 -2.02 19.83 -8.85
CA LYS A 64 -1.28 19.67 -10.11
C LYS A 64 -1.63 18.36 -10.81
N PRO A 65 -2.82 18.25 -11.43
CA PRO A 65 -3.25 17.03 -12.08
C PRO A 65 -2.34 16.62 -13.25
N GLU A 66 -1.66 17.57 -13.90
CA GLU A 66 -0.77 17.35 -15.04
C GLU A 66 0.46 16.49 -14.72
N LEU A 67 0.85 16.40 -13.45
CA LEU A 67 1.97 15.56 -13.00
C LEU A 67 1.58 14.08 -12.86
N PHE A 68 0.28 13.76 -12.94
CA PHE A 68 -0.23 12.42 -12.71
C PHE A 68 -0.70 11.79 -14.03
N ARG A 69 -0.10 10.65 -14.38
CA ARG A 69 -0.56 9.83 -15.51
C ARG A 69 -1.87 9.09 -15.23
N LYS A 70 -2.17 8.83 -13.96
CA LYS A 70 -3.36 8.13 -13.48
C LYS A 70 -3.93 8.86 -12.28
N LYS A 71 -5.25 8.81 -12.12
CA LYS A 71 -5.90 9.34 -10.91
C LYS A 71 -5.39 8.56 -9.68
N PRO A 72 -5.26 9.21 -8.52
CA PRO A 72 -5.00 8.50 -7.26
C PRO A 72 -6.27 7.77 -6.83
N TYR A 73 -6.27 6.45 -6.95
CA TYR A 73 -7.31 5.57 -6.42
C TYR A 73 -6.65 4.35 -5.75
N TYR A 74 -7.33 3.77 -4.77
CA TYR A 74 -6.88 2.53 -4.16
C TYR A 74 -7.21 1.36 -5.08
N LEU A 75 -6.19 0.72 -5.64
CA LEU A 75 -6.29 -0.62 -6.19
C LEU A 75 -5.93 -1.61 -5.08
N PRO A 76 -6.86 -2.46 -4.62
CA PRO A 76 -6.44 -3.75 -4.11
C PRO A 76 -5.74 -4.47 -5.26
N GLY A 77 -4.41 -4.62 -5.15
CA GLY A 77 -3.47 -5.37 -5.99
C GLY A 77 -3.79 -5.58 -7.47
N CYS A 78 -3.02 -4.93 -8.35
CA CYS A 78 -2.73 -5.41 -9.70
C CYS A 78 -1.63 -4.55 -10.33
N ASP A 79 -0.38 -4.86 -10.02
CA ASP A 79 0.79 -4.17 -10.60
C ASP A 79 1.17 -4.77 -11.97
N ILE A 80 0.18 -5.12 -12.79
CA ILE A 80 0.42 -5.58 -14.16
C ILE A 80 0.20 -4.40 -15.09
N ALA A 81 1.23 -4.00 -15.82
CA ALA A 81 1.16 -2.98 -16.87
C ALA A 81 0.15 -3.34 -17.99
N GLU A 82 -0.37 -4.56 -17.97
CA GLU A 82 -1.32 -5.13 -18.92
C GLU A 82 -2.50 -5.77 -18.17
N GLY A 83 -3.48 -4.94 -17.80
CA GLY A 83 -4.92 -5.23 -17.93
C GLY A 83 -5.54 -6.57 -17.51
N LYS A 84 -4.98 -7.37 -16.59
CA LYS A 84 -5.66 -8.55 -16.05
C LYS A 84 -5.57 -8.59 -14.53
N CYS A 85 -6.65 -8.18 -13.89
CA CYS A 85 -6.81 -8.28 -12.45
C CYS A 85 -7.99 -9.23 -12.21
N ASP A 86 -7.72 -10.52 -12.29
CA ASP A 86 -8.61 -11.55 -11.78
C ASP A 86 -8.28 -11.70 -10.28
N TYR A 87 -9.21 -11.28 -9.41
CA TYR A 87 -9.24 -11.82 -8.05
C TYR A 87 -10.29 -12.93 -8.03
N PRO A 88 -9.93 -14.19 -8.34
CA PRO A 88 -10.74 -15.28 -7.87
C PRO A 88 -10.46 -15.37 -6.37
N GLY A 89 -11.52 -15.39 -5.56
CA GLY A 89 -11.43 -16.13 -4.31
C GLY A 89 -10.84 -17.49 -4.67
N TRP A 90 -9.78 -17.88 -3.94
CA TRP A 90 -9.33 -19.25 -3.73
C TRP A 90 -10.05 -20.27 -4.62
N ASN A 91 -9.41 -20.69 -5.71
CA ASN A 91 -9.88 -21.84 -6.47
C ASN A 91 -9.77 -23.10 -5.59
N THR A 92 -10.85 -23.38 -4.86
CA THR A 92 -11.51 -24.69 -4.70
C THR A 92 -12.98 -24.45 -4.37
#